data_AF-A0A8H7IUU9-F1
#
_entry.id   AF-A0A8H7IUU9-F1
#
_cell.length_a   1.000
_cell.length_b   1.000
_cell.length_c   1.000
_cell.angle_alpha   90.00
_cell.angle_beta   90.00
_cell.angle_gamma   90.00
#
_symmetry.space_group_name_H-M   'P 1'
#
loop_
_entity.id
_entity.type
_entity.pdbx_description
1 polymer ?
#
loop_
_entity_poly.entity_id
_entity_poly.type
_entity_poly.pdbx_seq_one_letter_code
_entity_poly.pdbx_strand_id
1 'polypeptide(L)'
;MGAAKQAWPTRAGGRLSKVELLKALHSDVIARLAPVGTVRTALQLRTPIPALASAVTAPAIVKNLPRHRLGAKEHVSPSSGLTPASPPAPLQSTMRLFLLPISTRRSLVYCEKLHEKAPKDRSILDKLTLKANETWAAWEKDEKAVGNWKKKVTFYGNHALKRIPYEEWGLKTLPTLTDRRKQDIIDGKAKHEILFPGRYLKQERVTEILTKLAQERQGMHRSKLIWSVVIMPFTAPFMLVPVIPNLPFFYVLYRAWSHWKALTGSKYLEFLLKHNQPKPNPSWALDEAYTAGLMYPTRNISRAAPRPTEEEADKVSGVVHQQTNNESEDVMVLQRWNGKLIAEQFDLPDMEVEIERAVEQVENSIEKKEKLMEQKIEQEKAATGTPDQRAKDALPDHIMHKIHDEAELVAERAKEAHAKEAAKH
;
A
#
# COMPACT_ATOMS: atom_id res chain seq x y z
N MET A 1 -23.76 43.76 55.68
CA MET A 1 -22.55 43.61 56.54
C MET A 1 -22.46 42.15 56.95
N GLY A 2 -21.28 41.52 56.79
CA GLY A 2 -21.03 40.15 57.28
C GLY A 2 -20.33 39.27 56.25
N ALA A 3 -19.00 39.31 56.27
CA ALA A 3 -18.12 38.45 55.47
C ALA A 3 -17.97 37.06 56.09
N ALA A 4 -17.83 36.02 55.27
CA ALA A 4 -17.21 34.76 55.66
C ALA A 4 -16.40 34.21 54.48
N LYS A 5 -15.07 34.24 54.65
CA LYS A 5 -14.06 33.66 53.75
C LYS A 5 -14.12 32.13 53.88
N GLN A 6 -14.06 31.40 52.76
CA GLN A 6 -13.58 30.02 52.75
C GLN A 6 -12.32 29.94 51.88
N ALA A 7 -11.29 29.39 52.51
CA ALA A 7 -9.91 29.35 52.06
C ALA A 7 -9.68 28.23 51.03
N TRP A 8 -8.82 28.52 50.06
CA TRP A 8 -8.21 27.52 49.18
C TRP A 8 -7.10 26.79 49.95
N PRO A 9 -6.98 25.46 49.83
CA PRO A 9 -5.82 24.76 50.36
C PRO A 9 -4.63 24.95 49.41
N THR A 10 -3.63 25.68 49.90
CA THR A 10 -2.25 25.65 49.41
C THR A 10 -1.72 24.22 49.50
N ARG A 11 -1.32 23.63 48.37
CA ARG A 11 -0.59 22.35 48.35
C ARG A 11 0.71 22.47 47.56
N ALA A 12 1.77 22.13 48.29
CA ALA A 12 3.17 21.99 47.96
C ALA A 12 3.51 21.68 46.48
N GLY A 13 4.54 22.38 46.00
CA GLY A 13 5.21 22.09 44.75
C GLY A 13 5.90 20.72 44.76
N GLY A 14 5.39 19.82 43.94
CA GLY A 14 6.07 18.63 43.46
C GLY A 14 5.88 18.56 41.95
N ARG A 15 6.97 18.60 41.19
CA ARG A 15 6.95 18.57 39.72
C ARG A 15 6.61 17.13 39.29
N LEU A 16 5.33 16.86 39.01
CA LEU A 16 4.87 15.57 38.50
C LEU A 16 5.58 15.24 37.18
N SER A 17 6.06 14.01 37.04
CA SER A 17 6.74 13.56 35.83
C SER A 17 5.74 13.40 34.68
N LYS A 18 6.18 13.58 33.42
CA LYS A 18 5.32 13.42 32.22
C LYS A 18 4.59 12.07 32.18
N VAL A 19 5.13 11.04 32.82
CA VAL A 19 4.56 9.69 32.89
C VAL A 19 3.32 9.65 33.80
N GLU A 20 3.30 10.41 34.89
CA GLU A 20 2.16 10.46 35.81
C GLU A 20 0.99 11.27 35.24
N LEU A 21 1.29 12.35 34.50
CA LEU A 21 0.31 13.11 33.72
C LEU A 21 -0.34 12.25 32.62
N LEU A 22 0.45 11.39 31.95
CA LEU A 22 -0.05 10.44 30.96
C LEU A 22 -0.90 9.33 31.58
N LYS A 23 -0.56 8.85 32.78
CA LYS A 23 -1.37 7.85 33.51
C LYS A 23 -2.71 8.43 34.00
N ALA A 24 -2.73 9.68 34.46
CA ALA A 24 -3.95 10.37 34.87
C ALA A 24 -4.91 10.60 33.69
N LEU A 25 -4.39 11.03 32.53
CA LEU A 25 -5.17 11.19 31.30
C LEU A 25 -5.68 9.85 30.73
N HIS A 26 -4.93 8.76 30.89
CA HIS A 26 -5.37 7.43 30.44
C HIS A 26 -6.51 6.87 31.31
N SER A 27 -6.47 7.11 32.62
CA SER A 27 -7.50 6.64 33.57
C SER A 27 -8.85 7.33 33.36
N ASP A 28 -8.85 8.64 33.11
CA ASP A 28 -10.10 9.40 32.90
C ASP A 28 -10.78 9.10 31.55
N VAL A 29 -10.01 8.69 30.54
CA VAL A 29 -10.54 8.27 29.23
C VAL A 29 -11.13 6.86 29.29
N ILE A 30 -10.56 5.97 30.09
CA ILE A 30 -11.07 4.60 30.28
C ILE A 30 -12.33 4.59 31.15
N ALA A 31 -12.44 5.47 32.16
CA ALA A 31 -13.62 5.58 33.01
C ALA A 31 -14.89 6.11 32.31
N ARG A 32 -14.76 6.69 31.09
CA ARG A 32 -15.89 7.22 30.30
C ARG A 32 -16.39 6.27 29.20
N LEU A 33 -15.88 5.04 29.11
CA LEU A 33 -16.24 4.09 28.05
C LEU A 33 -16.63 2.72 28.60
N ALA A 34 -17.85 2.61 29.14
CA ALA A 34 -18.61 1.36 29.31
C ALA A 34 -20.13 1.68 29.39
N PRO A 35 -21.05 0.76 29.08
CA PRO A 35 -21.90 0.86 27.89
C PRO A 35 -23.35 1.25 28.20
N VAL A 36 -23.98 2.01 27.30
CA VAL A 36 -25.43 2.26 27.34
C VAL A 36 -26.07 1.82 26.03
N GLY A 37 -26.82 0.72 26.13
CA GLY A 37 -28.24 0.70 25.75
C GLY A 37 -28.60 0.86 24.28
N THR A 38 -28.98 -0.27 23.69
CA THR A 38 -29.86 -0.44 22.52
C THR A 38 -30.95 0.64 22.41
N VAL A 39 -30.96 1.41 21.31
CA VAL A 39 -32.17 2.05 20.80
C VAL A 39 -32.26 1.83 19.30
N ARG A 40 -33.30 1.08 18.93
CA ARG A 40 -33.75 0.78 17.57
C ARG A 40 -34.67 1.91 17.14
N THR A 41 -34.23 2.76 16.20
CA THR A 41 -35.15 3.68 15.52
C THR A 41 -34.83 3.71 14.04
N ALA A 42 -35.78 3.21 13.25
CA ALA A 42 -35.83 3.35 11.82
C ALA A 42 -36.04 4.81 11.44
N LEU A 43 -35.26 5.32 10.48
CA LEU A 43 -35.62 6.53 9.75
C LEU A 43 -35.24 6.34 8.28
N GLN A 44 -36.26 6.03 7.48
CA GLN A 44 -36.24 6.24 6.03
C GLN A 44 -36.13 7.75 5.78
N LEU A 45 -35.07 8.19 5.11
CA LEU A 45 -35.08 9.47 4.42
C LEU A 45 -34.52 9.29 3.00
N ARG A 46 -35.44 9.47 2.07
CA ARG A 46 -35.31 9.39 0.63
C ARG A 46 -35.32 10.82 0.12
N THR A 47 -34.17 11.45 -0.07
CA THR A 47 -34.02 12.63 -0.94
C THR A 47 -32.56 12.81 -1.41
N PRO A 48 -32.34 13.31 -2.65
CA PRO A 48 -31.03 13.35 -3.29
C PRO A 48 -30.18 14.56 -2.86
N ILE A 49 -28.87 14.33 -2.76
CA ILE A 49 -27.85 15.35 -2.50
C ILE A 49 -27.72 16.26 -3.74
N PRO A 50 -27.73 17.59 -3.62
CA PRO A 50 -27.59 18.49 -4.75
C PRO A 50 -26.14 18.52 -5.26
N ALA A 51 -26.00 18.43 -6.58
CA ALA A 51 -24.75 18.62 -7.29
C ALA A 51 -24.30 20.09 -7.20
N LEU A 52 -23.12 20.33 -6.63
CA LEU A 52 -22.41 21.60 -6.78
C LEU A 52 -21.67 21.60 -8.12
N ALA A 53 -22.34 22.16 -9.13
CA ALA A 53 -21.75 22.57 -10.39
C ALA A 53 -21.45 24.08 -10.34
N SER A 54 -20.21 24.45 -10.63
CA SER A 54 -19.80 25.77 -11.13
C SER A 54 -18.63 25.50 -12.10
N ALA A 55 -18.84 25.61 -13.41
CA ALA A 55 -18.80 26.83 -14.22
C ALA A 55 -17.37 27.23 -14.60
N VAL A 56 -16.90 26.69 -15.74
CA VAL A 56 -15.94 27.38 -16.64
C VAL A 56 -16.34 27.04 -18.07
N THR A 57 -16.54 28.11 -18.86
CA THR A 57 -17.14 28.12 -20.20
C THR A 57 -16.07 28.24 -21.29
N ALA A 58 -16.24 27.43 -22.34
CA ALA A 58 -15.88 27.60 -23.77
C ALA A 58 -14.41 27.49 -24.26
N PRO A 59 -14.15 27.28 -25.58
CA PRO A 59 -15.01 26.74 -26.65
C PRO A 59 -14.40 25.55 -27.41
N ALA A 60 -15.26 24.79 -28.10
CA ALA A 60 -14.88 23.89 -29.17
C ALA A 60 -14.58 24.68 -30.45
N ILE A 61 -13.45 24.38 -31.10
CA ILE A 61 -13.18 24.79 -32.49
C ILE A 61 -12.83 23.51 -33.27
N VAL A 62 -13.73 23.14 -34.18
CA VAL A 62 -13.52 22.19 -35.27
C VAL A 62 -13.61 22.99 -36.57
N LYS A 63 -12.59 22.84 -37.43
CA LYS A 63 -12.61 22.98 -38.91
C LYS A 63 -11.20 22.60 -39.41
N ASN A 64 -11.06 21.39 -39.98
CA ASN A 64 -11.06 21.08 -41.42
C ASN A 64 -9.80 21.55 -42.17
N LEU A 65 -9.08 20.61 -42.80
CA LEU A 65 -8.46 20.73 -44.14
C LEU A 65 -7.94 19.33 -44.62
N PRO A 66 -7.61 19.10 -45.90
CA PRO A 66 -8.46 18.31 -46.81
C PRO A 66 -7.83 17.01 -47.36
N ARG A 67 -8.69 16.15 -47.92
CA ARG A 67 -8.33 15.01 -48.77
C ARG A 67 -7.86 15.51 -50.14
N HIS A 68 -6.70 15.03 -50.59
CA HIS A 68 -6.39 14.92 -52.02
C HIS A 68 -6.38 13.45 -52.45
N ARG A 69 -7.13 13.20 -53.51
CA ARG A 69 -7.29 11.95 -54.25
C ARG A 69 -6.48 12.11 -55.54
N LEU A 70 -5.52 11.23 -55.79
CA LEU A 70 -5.01 10.92 -57.14
C LEU A 70 -4.81 9.41 -57.20
N GLY A 71 -5.41 8.79 -58.22
CA GLY A 71 -5.38 7.36 -58.43
C GLY A 71 -4.32 6.92 -59.44
N ALA A 72 -4.07 5.63 -59.46
CA ALA A 72 -3.62 4.89 -60.63
C ALA A 72 -4.11 3.44 -60.51
N LYS A 73 -4.68 2.95 -61.62
CA LYS A 73 -5.04 1.55 -61.91
C LYS A 73 -3.74 0.71 -62.01
N GLU A 74 -3.72 -0.60 -61.75
CA GLU A 74 -4.19 -1.63 -62.68
C GLU A 74 -4.43 -3.01 -62.03
N HIS A 75 -5.17 -3.81 -62.81
CA HIS A 75 -5.74 -5.14 -62.60
C HIS A 75 -4.74 -6.28 -62.29
N VAL A 76 -5.18 -7.27 -61.50
CA VAL A 76 -5.26 -8.72 -61.86
C VAL A 76 -6.25 -9.41 -60.87
N SER A 77 -7.01 -10.39 -61.35
CA SER A 77 -7.93 -11.31 -60.63
C SER A 77 -7.74 -12.73 -61.22
N PRO A 78 -8.33 -13.83 -60.69
CA PRO A 78 -8.54 -14.25 -59.29
C PRO A 78 -8.26 -15.78 -59.07
N SER A 79 -8.73 -16.31 -57.92
CA SER A 79 -8.75 -17.72 -57.41
C SER A 79 -7.56 -18.06 -56.48
N SER A 80 -7.74 -18.62 -55.28
CA SER A 80 -8.66 -19.68 -54.86
C SER A 80 -8.78 -19.76 -53.32
N GLY A 81 -9.99 -20.13 -52.85
CA GLY A 81 -10.35 -20.79 -51.59
C GLY A 81 -9.64 -20.43 -50.27
N LEU A 82 -10.34 -19.69 -49.40
CA LEU A 82 -10.22 -19.89 -47.94
C LEU A 82 -11.60 -19.85 -47.27
N THR A 83 -11.88 -20.95 -46.58
CA THR A 83 -12.94 -21.16 -45.58
C THR A 83 -13.06 -19.98 -44.60
N PRO A 84 -14.29 -19.56 -44.22
CA PRO A 84 -14.46 -18.53 -43.21
C PRO A 84 -14.02 -19.09 -41.84
N ALA A 85 -12.93 -18.53 -41.32
CA ALA A 85 -12.50 -18.77 -39.96
C ALA A 85 -13.62 -18.39 -38.98
N SER A 86 -13.91 -19.29 -38.05
CA SER A 86 -14.80 -19.04 -36.92
C SER A 86 -14.45 -17.72 -36.23
N PRO A 87 -15.43 -16.93 -35.78
CA PRO A 87 -15.15 -15.70 -35.04
C PRO A 87 -14.34 -16.03 -33.79
N PRO A 88 -13.33 -15.21 -33.43
CA PRO A 88 -12.56 -15.43 -32.21
C PRO A 88 -13.51 -15.42 -31.02
N ALA A 89 -13.42 -16.46 -30.18
CA ALA A 89 -14.15 -16.53 -28.93
C ALA A 89 -13.95 -15.22 -28.14
N PRO A 90 -14.99 -14.69 -27.48
CA PRO A 90 -14.83 -13.47 -26.68
C PRO A 90 -13.72 -13.71 -25.66
N LEU A 91 -12.70 -12.83 -25.67
CA LEU A 91 -11.58 -12.86 -24.73
C LEU A 91 -12.12 -13.01 -23.30
N GLN A 92 -11.96 -14.20 -22.71
CA GLN A 92 -12.16 -14.39 -21.30
C GLN A 92 -11.11 -13.52 -20.61
N SER A 93 -11.53 -12.42 -20.00
CA SER A 93 -10.61 -11.49 -19.35
C SER A 93 -10.04 -12.14 -18.10
N THR A 94 -8.86 -12.77 -18.21
CA THR A 94 -8.06 -13.19 -17.07
C THR A 94 -7.51 -11.93 -16.39
N MET A 95 -7.75 -11.80 -15.08
CA MET A 95 -7.19 -10.70 -14.29
C MET A 95 -5.85 -11.15 -13.72
N ARG A 96 -4.79 -10.43 -14.07
CA ARG A 96 -3.42 -10.70 -13.59
C ARG A 96 -3.13 -9.90 -12.32
N LEU A 97 -2.79 -10.61 -11.26
CA LEU A 97 -2.23 -10.05 -10.03
C LEU A 97 -0.74 -10.33 -10.05
N PHE A 98 0.06 -9.38 -9.60
CA PHE A 98 1.50 -9.49 -9.46
C PHE A 98 1.85 -9.44 -7.98
N LEU A 99 2.64 -10.39 -7.53
CA LEU A 99 3.24 -10.39 -6.21
C LEU A 99 4.76 -10.27 -6.37
N LEU A 100 5.24 -9.06 -6.13
CA LEU A 100 6.61 -8.66 -6.38
C LEU A 100 7.35 -8.61 -5.04
N PRO A 101 8.22 -9.57 -4.71
CA PRO A 101 9.08 -9.42 -3.53
C PRO A 101 9.98 -8.20 -3.75
N ILE A 102 9.98 -7.28 -2.79
CA ILE A 102 10.82 -6.08 -2.77
C ILE A 102 12.09 -6.39 -1.98
N SER A 103 11.88 -7.05 -0.83
CA SER A 103 12.91 -7.70 -0.03
C SER A 103 12.51 -9.14 0.26
N THR A 104 13.38 -9.91 0.88
CA THR A 104 13.14 -11.33 1.24
C THR A 104 11.97 -11.52 2.23
N ARG A 105 11.55 -10.45 2.91
CA ARG A 105 10.44 -10.44 3.87
C ARG A 105 9.23 -9.60 3.46
N ARG A 106 9.34 -8.79 2.40
CA ARG A 106 8.31 -7.81 2.04
C ARG A 106 7.99 -7.88 0.57
N SER A 107 6.70 -7.83 0.26
CA SER A 107 6.20 -7.94 -1.11
C SER A 107 5.18 -6.87 -1.41
N LEU A 108 5.24 -6.36 -2.64
CA LEU A 108 4.26 -5.47 -3.23
C LEU A 108 3.22 -6.32 -3.96
N VAL A 109 1.94 -6.05 -3.71
CA VAL A 109 0.84 -6.56 -4.52
C VAL A 109 0.45 -5.51 -5.55
N TYR A 110 0.31 -5.90 -6.80
CA TYR A 110 -0.16 -5.03 -7.88
C TYR A 110 -1.19 -5.76 -8.74
N CYS A 111 -2.35 -5.16 -8.95
CA CYS A 111 -3.37 -5.69 -9.83
C CYS A 111 -3.31 -4.96 -11.16
N GLU A 112 -3.24 -5.71 -12.26
CA GLU A 112 -3.47 -5.14 -13.57
C GLU A 112 -4.89 -4.57 -13.64
N LYS A 113 -5.01 -3.31 -14.03
CA LYS A 113 -6.30 -2.72 -14.38
C LYS A 113 -6.69 -3.30 -15.74
N LEU A 114 -7.67 -4.19 -15.76
CA LEU A 114 -8.30 -4.64 -17.01
C LEU A 114 -8.61 -3.41 -17.86
N HIS A 115 -7.99 -3.34 -19.05
CA HIS A 115 -8.06 -2.28 -20.08
C HIS A 115 -9.01 -1.14 -19.74
N GLU A 116 -8.47 0.08 -19.62
CA GLU A 116 -9.26 1.29 -19.35
C GLU A 116 -10.55 1.28 -20.17
N LYS A 117 -11.70 1.24 -19.47
CA LYS A 117 -13.00 1.29 -20.13
C LYS A 117 -13.02 2.47 -21.10
N ALA A 118 -13.63 2.27 -22.27
CA ALA A 118 -13.83 3.35 -23.23
C ALA A 118 -14.46 4.56 -22.50
N PRO A 119 -14.14 5.82 -22.88
CA PRO A 119 -14.60 7.02 -22.16
C PRO A 119 -16.11 7.06 -21.88
N LYS A 120 -16.90 6.40 -22.74
CA LYS A 120 -18.35 6.26 -22.64
C LYS A 120 -18.80 5.33 -21.50
N ASP A 121 -18.02 4.28 -21.20
CA ASP A 121 -18.34 3.24 -20.20
C ASP A 121 -17.69 3.48 -18.83
N ARG A 122 -16.96 4.59 -18.68
CA ARG A 122 -16.31 5.00 -17.42
C ARG A 122 -17.35 5.44 -16.40
N SER A 123 -17.18 5.00 -15.15
CA SER A 123 -18.01 5.46 -14.03
C SER A 123 -17.83 6.96 -13.82
N ILE A 124 -18.83 7.63 -13.24
CA ILE A 124 -18.74 9.05 -12.86
C ILE A 124 -17.55 9.27 -11.93
N LEU A 125 -17.29 8.32 -11.03
CA LEU A 125 -16.14 8.35 -10.14
C LEU A 125 -14.82 8.29 -10.90
N ASP A 126 -14.73 7.40 -11.91
CA ASP A 126 -13.52 7.27 -12.74
C ASP A 126 -13.24 8.57 -13.51
N LYS A 127 -14.30 9.19 -14.07
CA LYS A 127 -14.19 10.48 -14.77
C LYS A 127 -13.71 11.59 -13.84
N LEU A 128 -14.23 11.65 -12.61
CA LEU A 128 -13.82 12.63 -11.62
C LEU A 128 -12.36 12.42 -11.19
N THR A 129 -11.94 11.17 -10.96
CA THR A 129 -10.56 10.84 -10.62
C THR A 129 -9.60 11.21 -11.75
N LEU A 130 -9.93 10.89 -13.00
CA LEU A 130 -9.12 11.25 -14.16
C LEU A 130 -8.97 12.78 -14.29
N LYS A 131 -10.07 13.52 -14.18
CA LYS A 131 -10.03 14.98 -14.21
C LYS A 131 -9.19 15.55 -13.06
N ALA A 132 -9.30 14.99 -11.86
CA ALA A 132 -8.48 15.39 -10.73
C ALA A 132 -6.98 15.15 -11.01
N ASN A 133 -6.63 14.00 -11.57
CA ASN A 133 -5.25 13.69 -11.95
C ASN A 133 -4.72 14.62 -13.04
N GLU A 134 -5.52 14.92 -14.08
CA GLU A 134 -5.17 15.87 -15.13
C GLU A 134 -4.96 17.29 -14.57
N THR A 135 -5.84 17.74 -13.67
CA THR A 135 -5.67 19.04 -13.00
C THR A 135 -4.43 19.08 -12.12
N TRP A 136 -4.12 17.99 -11.43
CA TRP A 136 -2.92 17.86 -10.62
C TRP A 136 -1.65 17.96 -11.48
N ALA A 137 -1.59 17.21 -12.58
CA ALA A 137 -0.49 17.26 -13.53
C ALA A 137 -0.36 18.64 -14.20
N ALA A 138 -1.47 19.33 -14.46
CA ALA A 138 -1.46 20.68 -14.97
C ALA A 138 -0.88 21.68 -13.95
N TRP A 139 -1.16 21.52 -12.66
CA TRP A 139 -0.62 22.37 -11.59
C TRP A 139 0.89 22.20 -11.39
N GLU A 140 1.45 21.03 -11.67
CA GLU A 140 2.89 20.79 -11.62
C GLU A 140 3.66 21.57 -12.69
N LYS A 141 3.02 21.81 -13.85
CA LYS A 141 3.60 22.50 -15.01
C LYS A 141 3.26 23.99 -15.07
N ASP A 142 2.42 24.48 -14.16
CA ASP A 142 1.95 25.86 -14.19
C ASP A 142 2.92 26.81 -13.48
N GLU A 143 3.67 27.58 -14.27
CA GLU A 143 4.59 28.61 -13.80
C GLU A 143 3.97 30.01 -13.72
N LYS A 144 2.71 30.17 -14.13
CA LYS A 144 2.03 31.47 -14.23
C LYS A 144 1.21 31.82 -12.99
N ALA A 145 1.07 30.89 -12.05
CA ALA A 145 0.29 31.11 -10.84
C ALA A 145 0.99 32.10 -9.89
N VAL A 146 0.25 33.10 -9.40
CA VAL A 146 0.76 34.13 -8.47
C VAL A 146 1.48 33.50 -7.29
N GLY A 147 2.75 33.83 -7.08
CA GLY A 147 3.55 33.32 -5.96
C GLY A 147 3.90 31.83 -6.02
N ASN A 148 3.79 31.18 -7.19
CA ASN A 148 4.11 29.76 -7.42
C ASN A 148 3.37 28.80 -6.46
N TRP A 149 2.18 29.18 -6.00
CA TRP A 149 1.45 28.39 -5.00
C TRP A 149 1.10 26.99 -5.49
N LYS A 150 0.73 26.83 -6.78
CA LYS A 150 0.40 25.53 -7.38
C LYS A 150 1.57 24.55 -7.29
N LYS A 151 2.78 25.00 -7.67
CA LYS A 151 4.02 24.22 -7.57
C LYS A 151 4.37 23.86 -6.13
N LYS A 152 4.18 24.78 -5.17
CA LYS A 152 4.36 24.48 -3.74
C LYS A 152 3.36 23.43 -3.27
N VAL A 153 2.08 23.57 -3.63
CA VAL A 153 1.02 22.61 -3.27
C VAL A 153 1.30 21.24 -3.83
N THR A 154 1.66 21.13 -5.11
CA THR A 154 1.98 19.83 -5.72
C THR A 154 3.27 19.25 -5.15
N PHE A 155 4.29 20.06 -4.88
CA PHE A 155 5.53 19.60 -4.23
C PHE A 155 5.27 19.00 -2.84
N TYR A 156 4.61 19.75 -1.95
CA TYR A 156 4.29 19.27 -0.60
C TYR A 156 3.25 18.14 -0.62
N GLY A 157 2.29 18.20 -1.54
CA GLY A 157 1.30 17.14 -1.77
C GLY A 157 1.98 15.83 -2.16
N ASN A 158 2.87 15.85 -3.16
CA ASN A 158 3.65 14.70 -3.57
C ASN A 158 4.52 14.17 -2.43
N HIS A 159 5.13 15.05 -1.64
CA HIS A 159 5.86 14.63 -0.44
C HIS A 159 4.96 13.94 0.60
N ALA A 160 3.73 14.42 0.80
CA ALA A 160 2.76 13.76 1.67
C ALA A 160 2.29 12.41 1.09
N LEU A 161 2.08 12.31 -0.22
CA LEU A 161 1.69 11.08 -0.92
C LEU A 161 2.79 10.00 -0.82
N LYS A 162 4.07 10.39 -0.87
CA LYS A 162 5.20 9.48 -0.69
C LYS A 162 5.25 8.81 0.69
N ARG A 163 4.66 9.43 1.72
CA ARG A 163 4.60 8.87 3.08
C ARG A 163 3.56 7.78 3.25
N ILE A 164 2.65 7.63 2.29
CA ILE A 164 1.62 6.59 2.33
C ILE A 164 2.30 5.24 2.11
N PRO A 165 2.08 4.24 2.99
CA PRO A 165 2.71 2.94 2.86
C PRO A 165 2.46 2.31 1.48
N TYR A 166 3.48 1.72 0.87
CA TYR A 166 3.37 1.10 -0.45
C TYR A 166 2.32 -0.01 -0.50
N GLU A 167 2.06 -0.71 0.60
CA GLU A 167 0.99 -1.73 0.66
C GLU A 167 -0.40 -1.10 0.50
N GLU A 168 -0.61 0.12 1.02
CA GLU A 168 -1.86 0.85 0.81
C GLU A 168 -2.04 1.18 -0.68
N TRP A 169 -0.96 1.57 -1.36
CA TRP A 169 -0.99 1.83 -2.80
C TRP A 169 -1.23 0.57 -3.63
N GLY A 170 -0.55 -0.53 -3.30
CA GLY A 170 -0.77 -1.83 -3.93
C GLY A 170 -2.23 -2.29 -3.80
N LEU A 171 -2.82 -2.21 -2.61
CA LEU A 171 -4.23 -2.56 -2.39
C LEU A 171 -5.20 -1.65 -3.14
N LYS A 172 -4.84 -0.39 -3.43
CA LYS A 172 -5.70 0.53 -4.20
C LYS A 172 -5.80 0.17 -5.68
N THR A 173 -4.85 -0.61 -6.21
CA THR A 173 -4.90 -1.13 -7.58
C THR A 173 -6.00 -2.17 -7.76
N LEU A 174 -6.37 -2.88 -6.69
CA LEU A 174 -7.40 -3.90 -6.71
C LEU A 174 -8.78 -3.30 -6.99
N PRO A 175 -9.65 -4.04 -7.71
CA PRO A 175 -11.01 -3.60 -7.95
C PRO A 175 -11.84 -3.59 -6.65
N THR A 176 -12.95 -2.85 -6.67
CA THR A 176 -13.92 -2.89 -5.58
C THR A 176 -14.74 -4.17 -5.65
N LEU A 177 -15.02 -4.77 -4.48
CA LEU A 177 -15.85 -5.97 -4.38
C LEU A 177 -17.34 -5.62 -4.52
N THR A 178 -17.83 -5.51 -5.76
CA THR A 178 -19.25 -5.34 -6.08
C THR A 178 -19.99 -6.68 -6.04
N ASP A 179 -21.31 -6.67 -5.82
CA ASP A 179 -22.09 -7.92 -5.75
C ASP A 179 -22.04 -8.72 -7.05
N ARG A 180 -22.04 -8.03 -8.20
CA ARG A 180 -21.78 -8.66 -9.50
C ARG A 180 -20.42 -9.38 -9.54
N ARG A 181 -19.34 -8.73 -9.07
CA ARG A 181 -18.01 -9.35 -9.03
C ARG A 181 -17.95 -10.53 -8.06
N LYS A 182 -18.65 -10.47 -6.93
CA LYS A 182 -18.76 -11.62 -6.02
C LYS A 182 -19.40 -12.80 -6.74
N GLN A 183 -20.50 -12.57 -7.44
CA GLN A 183 -21.16 -13.61 -8.25
C GLN A 183 -20.23 -14.13 -9.35
N ASP A 184 -19.55 -13.26 -10.10
CA ASP A 184 -18.61 -13.68 -11.15
C ASP A 184 -17.44 -14.54 -10.61
N ILE A 185 -16.99 -14.29 -9.38
CA ILE A 185 -15.96 -15.10 -8.70
C ILE A 185 -16.54 -16.46 -8.26
N ILE A 186 -17.74 -16.46 -7.65
CA ILE A 186 -18.43 -17.68 -7.19
C ILE A 186 -18.77 -18.58 -8.38
N ASP A 187 -19.28 -18.00 -9.47
CA ASP A 187 -19.65 -18.68 -10.71
C ASP A 187 -18.41 -19.15 -11.51
N GLY A 188 -17.20 -18.79 -11.09
CA GLY A 188 -15.95 -19.12 -11.79
C GLY A 188 -15.80 -18.45 -13.16
N LYS A 189 -16.60 -17.43 -13.47
CA LYS A 189 -16.57 -16.69 -14.73
C LYS A 189 -15.32 -15.83 -14.85
N ALA A 190 -14.83 -15.31 -13.73
CA ALA A 190 -13.61 -14.52 -13.67
C ALA A 190 -12.42 -15.40 -13.27
N LYS A 191 -11.43 -15.53 -14.16
CA LYS A 191 -10.16 -16.20 -13.88
C LYS A 191 -9.18 -15.20 -13.29
N HIS A 192 -8.60 -15.53 -12.15
CA HIS A 192 -7.58 -14.73 -11.48
C HIS A 192 -6.28 -15.53 -11.41
N GLU A 193 -5.21 -14.95 -11.92
CA GLU A 193 -3.87 -15.53 -11.90
C GLU A 193 -2.96 -14.62 -11.09
N ILE A 194 -2.07 -15.22 -10.30
CA ILE A 194 -1.05 -14.49 -9.58
C ILE A 194 0.33 -14.83 -10.11
N LEU A 195 0.98 -13.83 -10.69
CA LEU A 195 2.33 -13.89 -11.21
C LEU A 195 3.32 -13.49 -10.11
N PHE A 196 4.32 -14.32 -9.90
CA PHE A 196 5.42 -14.06 -8.97
C PHE A 196 6.72 -14.66 -9.52
N PRO A 197 7.90 -14.11 -9.15
CA PRO A 197 9.17 -14.71 -9.51
C PRO A 197 9.39 -15.97 -8.67
N GLY A 198 9.35 -17.15 -9.30
CA GLY A 198 9.40 -18.43 -8.59
C GLY A 198 10.74 -18.71 -7.91
N ARG A 199 11.84 -18.15 -8.45
CA ARG A 199 13.20 -18.33 -7.89
C ARG A 199 13.45 -17.42 -6.67
N TYR A 200 12.73 -16.31 -6.58
CA TYR A 200 12.88 -15.33 -5.50
C TYR A 200 11.76 -15.38 -4.46
N LEU A 201 10.63 -16.02 -4.80
CA LEU A 201 9.50 -16.23 -3.91
C LEU A 201 8.95 -17.65 -4.06
N LYS A 202 9.06 -18.43 -2.98
CA LYS A 202 8.51 -19.77 -2.89
C LYS A 202 6.98 -19.76 -2.95
N GLN A 203 6.39 -20.70 -3.68
CA GLN A 203 4.96 -20.76 -3.93
C GLN A 203 4.13 -20.93 -2.64
N GLU A 204 4.66 -21.63 -1.64
CA GLU A 204 3.98 -21.87 -0.37
C GLU A 204 3.76 -20.56 0.41
N ARG A 205 4.72 -19.64 0.31
CA ARG A 205 4.66 -18.32 0.97
C ARG A 205 3.69 -17.35 0.29
N VAL A 206 3.32 -17.60 -0.97
CA VAL A 206 2.43 -16.70 -1.73
C VAL A 206 1.09 -16.55 -1.02
N THR A 207 0.43 -17.66 -0.67
CA THR A 207 -0.88 -17.63 0.00
C THR A 207 -0.79 -16.99 1.39
N GLU A 208 0.29 -17.25 2.13
CA GLU A 208 0.55 -16.64 3.43
C GLU A 208 0.67 -15.11 3.32
N ILE A 209 1.50 -14.62 2.39
CA ILE A 209 1.73 -13.18 2.17
C ILE A 209 0.43 -12.50 1.72
N LEU A 210 -0.34 -13.11 0.81
CA LEU A 210 -1.62 -12.54 0.38
C LEU A 210 -2.62 -12.47 1.52
N THR A 211 -2.71 -13.51 2.35
CA THR A 211 -3.59 -13.53 3.51
C THR A 211 -3.23 -12.42 4.49
N LYS A 212 -1.93 -12.26 4.75
CA LYS A 212 -1.38 -11.19 5.58
C LYS A 212 -1.76 -9.81 5.05
N LEU A 213 -1.52 -9.54 3.76
CA LEU A 213 -1.88 -8.28 3.10
C LEU A 213 -3.40 -8.02 3.11
N ALA A 214 -4.20 -9.08 2.97
CA ALA A 214 -5.64 -8.99 2.98
C ALA A 214 -6.21 -8.65 4.37
N GLN A 215 -5.67 -9.22 5.45
CA GLN A 215 -6.31 -9.18 6.77
C GLN A 215 -5.70 -8.14 7.74
N GLU A 216 -4.37 -8.06 7.85
CA GLU A 216 -3.71 -7.36 8.97
C GLU A 216 -4.07 -5.86 9.06
N ARG A 217 -4.21 -5.20 7.90
CA ARG A 217 -4.38 -3.74 7.84
C ARG A 217 -5.84 -3.28 7.72
N GLN A 218 -6.81 -4.19 7.66
CA GLN A 218 -8.22 -3.81 7.49
C GLN A 218 -8.76 -2.95 8.64
N GLY A 219 -8.49 -3.34 9.88
CA GLY A 219 -8.94 -2.61 11.08
C GLY A 219 -8.37 -1.20 11.13
N MET A 220 -7.09 -1.05 10.82
CA MET A 220 -6.40 0.24 10.74
C MET A 220 -7.00 1.14 9.66
N HIS A 221 -7.24 0.62 8.45
CA HIS A 221 -7.88 1.39 7.38
C HIS A 221 -9.31 1.80 7.73
N ARG A 222 -10.10 0.92 8.36
CA ARG A 222 -11.46 1.24 8.83
C ARG A 222 -11.46 2.35 9.87
N SER A 223 -10.59 2.24 10.89
CA SER A 223 -10.46 3.26 11.94
C SER A 223 -10.05 4.60 11.35
N LYS A 224 -8.99 4.64 10.53
CA LYS A 224 -8.51 5.90 9.92
C LYS A 224 -9.51 6.50 8.93
N LEU A 225 -10.30 5.69 8.23
CA LEU A 225 -11.41 6.18 7.40
C LEU A 225 -12.44 6.92 8.26
N ILE A 226 -12.89 6.30 9.35
CA ILE A 226 -13.87 6.91 10.27
C ILE A 226 -13.32 8.21 10.84
N TRP A 227 -12.08 8.20 11.33
CA TRP A 227 -11.43 9.40 11.84
C TRP A 227 -11.30 10.51 10.79
N SER A 228 -10.99 10.17 9.54
CA SER A 228 -10.92 11.16 8.45
C SER A 228 -12.29 11.80 8.19
N VAL A 229 -13.37 11.02 8.23
CA VAL A 229 -14.75 11.55 8.08
C VAL A 229 -15.14 12.45 9.26
N VAL A 230 -14.78 12.06 10.48
CA VAL A 230 -15.05 12.86 11.70
C VAL A 230 -14.30 14.19 11.68
N ILE A 231 -13.04 14.21 11.20
CA ILE A 231 -12.21 15.42 11.14
C ILE A 231 -12.65 16.37 10.02
N MET A 232 -13.23 15.85 8.94
CA MET A 232 -13.64 16.60 7.76
C MET A 232 -14.44 17.89 8.06
N PRO A 233 -15.53 17.90 8.87
CA PRO A 233 -16.29 19.11 9.18
C PRO A 233 -15.46 20.18 9.90
N PHE A 234 -14.47 19.78 10.70
CA PHE A 234 -13.58 20.73 11.39
C PHE A 234 -12.57 21.39 10.44
N THR A 235 -12.24 20.72 9.33
CA THR A 235 -11.36 21.29 8.30
C THR A 235 -12.10 22.08 7.23
N ALA A 236 -13.43 21.99 7.14
CA ALA A 236 -14.23 22.71 6.15
C ALA A 236 -14.16 24.25 6.22
N PRO A 237 -14.09 24.90 7.42
CA PRO A 237 -14.09 26.36 7.53
C PRO A 237 -12.90 27.08 6.86
N PHE A 238 -11.80 26.38 6.57
CA PHE A 238 -10.63 26.94 5.88
C PHE A 238 -10.87 27.23 4.37
N MET A 239 -12.10 27.02 3.86
CA MET A 239 -12.49 27.34 2.48
C MET A 239 -12.63 28.84 2.20
N LEU A 240 -12.63 29.69 3.23
CA LEU A 240 -12.86 31.13 3.11
C LEU A 240 -11.66 31.93 2.53
N VAL A 241 -10.55 31.28 2.20
CA VAL A 241 -9.36 31.96 1.63
C VAL A 241 -9.42 31.94 0.09
N PRO A 242 -9.54 33.08 -0.60
CA PRO A 242 -9.84 33.13 -2.04
C PRO A 242 -8.67 32.74 -2.98
N VAL A 243 -7.44 32.66 -2.48
CA VAL A 243 -6.24 32.42 -3.32
C VAL A 243 -5.73 30.97 -3.25
N ILE A 244 -5.98 30.26 -2.14
CA ILE A 244 -5.41 28.94 -1.88
C ILE A 244 -6.56 27.97 -1.60
N PRO A 245 -6.67 26.83 -2.31
CA PRO A 245 -7.68 25.83 -1.99
C PRO A 245 -7.51 25.34 -0.55
N ASN A 246 -8.60 24.92 0.09
CA ASN A 246 -8.56 24.37 1.45
C ASN A 246 -7.77 23.05 1.51
N LEU A 247 -6.44 23.15 1.56
CA LEU A 247 -5.53 22.00 1.56
C LEU A 247 -5.79 21.04 2.72
N PRO A 248 -6.06 21.50 3.96
CA PRO A 248 -6.41 20.60 5.05
C PRO A 248 -7.63 19.73 4.73
N PHE A 249 -8.71 20.34 4.22
CA PHE A 249 -9.92 19.61 3.86
C PHE A 249 -9.68 18.61 2.73
N PHE A 250 -9.04 19.04 1.64
CA PHE A 250 -8.75 18.15 0.51
C PHE A 250 -7.81 17.01 0.89
N TYR A 251 -6.84 17.26 1.76
CA TYR A 251 -5.97 16.21 2.29
C TYR A 251 -6.78 15.17 3.10
N VAL A 252 -7.64 15.61 4.02
CA VAL A 252 -8.47 14.71 4.83
C VAL A 252 -9.47 13.94 3.95
N LEU A 253 -10.07 14.60 2.96
CA LEU A 253 -10.95 13.97 1.97
C LEU A 253 -10.19 12.90 1.15
N TYR A 254 -8.99 13.23 0.68
CA TYR A 254 -8.12 12.28 -0.01
C TYR A 254 -7.73 11.12 0.89
N ARG A 255 -7.41 11.35 2.17
CA ARG A 255 -7.09 10.28 3.13
C ARG A 255 -8.28 9.38 3.40
N ALA A 256 -9.50 9.93 3.50
CA ALA A 256 -10.72 9.14 3.58
C ALA A 256 -10.88 8.25 2.33
N TRP A 257 -10.80 8.82 1.13
CA TRP A 257 -10.88 8.05 -0.11
C TRP A 257 -9.79 6.98 -0.21
N SER A 258 -8.54 7.31 0.16
CA SER A 258 -7.40 6.40 0.10
C SER A 258 -7.59 5.20 1.02
N HIS A 259 -8.02 5.43 2.26
CA HIS A 259 -8.31 4.37 3.22
C HIS A 259 -9.52 3.53 2.82
N TRP A 260 -10.57 4.16 2.28
CA TRP A 260 -11.71 3.43 1.73
C TRP A 260 -11.29 2.53 0.58
N LYS A 261 -10.52 3.02 -0.40
CA LYS A 261 -10.04 2.23 -1.53
C LYS A 261 -9.17 1.05 -1.09
N ALA A 262 -8.20 1.29 -0.21
CA ALA A 262 -7.35 0.22 0.33
C ALA A 262 -8.16 -0.83 1.11
N LEU A 263 -9.14 -0.41 1.92
CA LEU A 263 -10.04 -1.33 2.62
C LEU A 263 -10.91 -2.15 1.66
N THR A 264 -11.39 -1.56 0.58
CA THR A 264 -12.16 -2.32 -0.43
C THR A 264 -11.28 -3.31 -1.19
N GLY A 265 -10.03 -2.94 -1.48
CA GLY A 265 -9.07 -3.82 -2.15
C GLY A 265 -8.64 -4.99 -1.28
N SER A 266 -8.40 -4.76 0.03
CA SER A 266 -8.06 -5.83 0.96
C SER A 266 -9.22 -6.81 1.17
N LYS A 267 -10.46 -6.33 1.25
CA LYS A 267 -11.66 -7.19 1.26
C LYS A 267 -11.84 -7.98 -0.03
N TYR A 268 -11.52 -7.37 -1.17
CA TYR A 268 -11.53 -8.06 -2.45
C TYR A 268 -10.52 -9.21 -2.47
N LEU A 269 -9.29 -8.95 -2.03
CA LEU A 269 -8.25 -9.97 -1.92
C LEU A 269 -8.64 -11.08 -0.93
N GLU A 270 -9.19 -10.72 0.23
CA GLU A 270 -9.70 -11.69 1.22
C GLU A 270 -10.80 -12.58 0.61
N PHE A 271 -11.71 -11.99 -0.17
CA PHE A 271 -12.78 -12.72 -0.83
C PHE A 271 -12.25 -13.68 -1.89
N LEU A 272 -11.27 -13.26 -2.70
CA LEU A 272 -10.60 -14.16 -3.65
C LEU A 272 -10.01 -15.38 -2.93
N LEU A 273 -9.23 -15.14 -1.86
CA LEU A 273 -8.56 -16.19 -1.10
C LEU A 273 -9.55 -17.21 -0.50
N LYS A 274 -10.69 -16.75 0.00
CA LYS A 274 -11.76 -17.63 0.52
C LYS A 274 -12.33 -18.58 -0.53
N HIS A 275 -12.22 -18.23 -1.81
CA HIS A 275 -12.69 -19.03 -2.93
C HIS A 275 -11.55 -19.75 -3.68
N ASN A 276 -10.38 -19.93 -3.05
CA ASN A 276 -9.20 -20.59 -3.64
C ASN A 276 -8.73 -19.94 -4.96
N GLN A 277 -8.88 -18.62 -5.06
CA GLN A 277 -8.35 -17.79 -6.13
C GLN A 277 -7.47 -16.69 -5.50
N PRO A 278 -6.46 -16.12 -6.18
CA PRO A 278 -5.94 -16.45 -7.51
C PRO A 278 -5.13 -17.74 -7.56
N LYS A 279 -5.00 -18.33 -8.77
CA LYS A 279 -4.13 -19.49 -8.99
C LYS A 279 -2.66 -19.05 -9.06
N PRO A 280 -1.74 -19.65 -8.27
CA PRO A 280 -0.31 -19.39 -8.37
C PRO A 280 0.23 -19.74 -9.76
N ASN A 281 0.91 -18.78 -10.39
CA ASN A 281 1.56 -18.93 -11.68
C ASN A 281 2.99 -18.36 -11.61
N PRO A 282 4.02 -19.18 -11.33
CA PRO A 282 5.39 -18.71 -11.33
C PRO A 282 5.78 -18.24 -12.73
N SER A 283 6.33 -17.03 -12.82
CA SER A 283 6.60 -16.37 -14.10
C SER A 283 8.10 -16.27 -14.36
N TRP A 284 8.58 -17.01 -15.36
CA TRP A 284 9.96 -16.91 -15.83
C TRP A 284 10.32 -15.47 -16.25
N ALA A 285 9.40 -14.75 -16.90
CA ALA A 285 9.64 -13.36 -17.29
C ALA A 285 9.87 -12.42 -16.09
N LEU A 286 9.32 -12.75 -14.91
CA LEU A 286 9.65 -12.05 -13.67
C LEU A 286 11.01 -12.50 -13.13
N ASP A 287 11.30 -13.80 -13.10
CA ASP A 287 12.61 -14.31 -12.67
C ASP A 287 13.74 -13.68 -13.48
N GLU A 288 13.61 -13.65 -14.81
CA GLU A 288 14.53 -13.00 -15.73
C GLU A 288 14.74 -11.50 -15.40
N ALA A 289 13.65 -10.75 -15.21
CA ALA A 289 13.72 -9.31 -14.91
C ALA A 289 14.37 -9.03 -13.54
N TYR A 290 14.12 -9.89 -12.56
CA TYR A 290 14.75 -9.81 -11.24
C TYR A 290 16.25 -10.13 -11.32
N THR A 291 16.62 -11.20 -12.01
CA THR A 291 18.01 -11.61 -12.21
C THR A 291 18.80 -10.54 -12.96
N ALA A 292 18.27 -10.03 -14.08
CA ALA A 292 18.92 -8.96 -14.84
C ALA A 292 19.16 -7.71 -13.98
N GLY A 293 18.16 -7.34 -13.17
CA GLY A 293 18.24 -6.20 -12.28
C GLY A 293 19.27 -6.33 -11.15
N LEU A 294 19.53 -7.56 -10.68
CA LEU A 294 20.53 -7.83 -9.64
C LEU A 294 21.94 -8.01 -10.22
N MET A 295 22.05 -8.54 -11.44
CA MET A 295 23.35 -8.71 -12.14
C MET A 295 23.91 -7.38 -12.63
N TYR A 296 23.05 -6.46 -13.08
CA TYR A 296 23.47 -5.21 -13.71
C TYR A 296 23.08 -4.00 -12.86
N PRO A 297 24.05 -3.27 -12.27
CA PRO A 297 23.79 -2.25 -11.25
C PRO A 297 23.18 -0.95 -11.79
N THR A 298 22.88 -0.87 -13.10
CA THR A 298 22.25 0.30 -13.68
C THR A 298 21.21 -0.07 -14.74
N ARG A 299 20.22 0.83 -14.88
CA ARG A 299 19.12 0.72 -15.86
C ARG A 299 19.60 0.55 -17.30
N ASN A 300 20.59 1.33 -17.73
CA ASN A 300 21.06 1.31 -19.12
C ASN A 300 21.76 0.00 -19.44
N ILE A 301 22.58 -0.50 -18.50
CA ILE A 301 23.27 -1.77 -18.66
C ILE A 301 22.26 -2.92 -18.64
N SER A 302 21.32 -2.92 -17.69
CA SER A 302 20.30 -3.97 -17.59
C SER A 302 19.44 -4.11 -18.85
N ARG A 303 19.13 -3.00 -19.53
CA ARG A 303 18.33 -2.99 -20.78
C ARG A 303 19.13 -3.45 -22.00
N ALA A 304 20.43 -3.16 -22.02
CA ALA A 304 21.31 -3.50 -23.15
C ALA A 304 21.96 -4.88 -23.00
N ALA A 305 21.94 -5.44 -21.79
CA ALA A 305 22.53 -6.73 -21.47
C ALA A 305 21.76 -7.89 -22.14
N PRO A 306 22.45 -9.01 -22.40
CA PRO A 306 21.78 -10.24 -22.79
C PRO A 306 20.79 -10.69 -21.71
N ARG A 307 19.74 -11.38 -22.15
CA ARG A 307 18.75 -11.98 -21.25
C ARG A 307 19.42 -13.05 -20.38
N PRO A 308 19.27 -12.99 -19.04
CA PRO A 308 19.84 -14.00 -18.16
C PRO A 308 19.32 -15.41 -18.47
N THR A 309 20.20 -16.38 -18.30
CA THR A 309 19.88 -17.82 -18.40
C THR A 309 19.31 -18.36 -17.08
N GLU A 310 18.64 -19.52 -17.13
CA GLU A 310 18.12 -20.18 -15.92
C GLU A 310 19.22 -20.49 -14.91
N GLU A 311 20.41 -20.91 -15.36
CA GLU A 311 21.53 -21.18 -14.47
C GLU A 311 22.03 -19.93 -13.74
N GLU A 312 22.03 -18.78 -14.41
CA GLU A 312 22.41 -17.51 -13.79
C GLU A 312 21.37 -17.07 -12.77
N ALA A 313 20.08 -17.23 -13.06
CA ALA A 313 19.00 -16.99 -12.11
C ALA A 313 19.14 -17.86 -10.85
N ASP A 314 19.61 -19.10 -10.99
CA ASP A 314 19.78 -20.04 -9.88
C ASP A 314 20.96 -19.66 -9.00
N LYS A 315 22.06 -19.22 -9.62
CA LYS A 315 23.22 -18.70 -8.88
C LYS A 315 22.86 -17.43 -8.12
N VAL A 316 22.20 -16.47 -8.77
CA VAL A 316 21.85 -15.18 -8.16
C VAL A 316 20.83 -15.37 -7.03
N SER A 317 19.78 -16.17 -7.25
CA SER A 317 18.81 -16.48 -6.20
C SER A 317 19.47 -17.21 -5.04
N GLY A 318 20.41 -18.14 -5.29
CA GLY A 318 21.20 -18.81 -4.26
C GLY A 318 22.00 -17.84 -3.38
N VAL A 319 22.68 -16.86 -3.98
CA VAL A 319 23.43 -15.82 -3.24
C VAL A 319 22.50 -14.98 -2.38
N VAL A 320 21.34 -14.56 -2.92
CA VAL A 320 20.34 -13.80 -2.16
C VAL A 320 19.85 -14.59 -0.95
N HIS A 321 19.58 -15.90 -1.11
CA HIS A 321 19.13 -16.75 -0.01
C HIS A 321 20.22 -16.90 1.07
N GLN A 322 21.49 -17.05 0.68
CA GLN A 322 22.61 -17.13 1.63
C GLN A 322 22.76 -15.84 2.46
N GLN A 323 22.56 -14.68 1.84
CA GLN A 323 22.61 -13.38 2.53
C GLN A 323 21.52 -13.21 3.59
N THR A 324 20.46 -14.03 3.57
CA THR A 324 19.36 -13.87 4.55
C THR A 324 19.66 -14.41 5.94
N ASN A 325 20.81 -15.05 6.19
CA ASN A 325 21.15 -15.67 7.49
C ASN A 325 19.96 -16.46 8.07
N ASN A 326 19.45 -17.45 7.32
CA ASN A 326 18.22 -18.22 7.64
C ASN A 326 16.98 -17.32 7.81
N GLU A 327 16.70 -16.47 6.83
CA GLU A 327 15.59 -15.51 6.83
C GLU A 327 15.63 -14.47 7.96
N SER A 328 16.69 -14.38 8.77
CA SER A 328 16.82 -13.45 9.89
C SER A 328 17.07 -11.99 9.45
N GLU A 329 17.73 -11.82 8.30
CA GLU A 329 18.04 -10.52 7.70
C GLU A 329 17.08 -10.18 6.54
N ASP A 330 16.76 -8.89 6.42
CA ASP A 330 15.85 -8.36 5.41
C ASP A 330 16.69 -7.84 4.25
N VAL A 331 16.86 -8.65 3.19
CA VAL A 331 17.75 -8.35 2.06
C VAL A 331 16.94 -7.88 0.87
N MET A 332 17.40 -6.82 0.20
CA MET A 332 16.76 -6.30 -1.00
C MET A 332 16.88 -7.29 -2.16
N VAL A 333 15.75 -7.62 -2.79
CA VAL A 333 15.71 -8.52 -3.96
C VAL A 333 15.29 -7.79 -5.23
N LEU A 334 14.76 -6.58 -5.09
CA LEU A 334 14.36 -5.72 -6.19
C LEU A 334 14.99 -4.34 -6.02
N GLN A 335 15.62 -3.87 -7.08
CA GLN A 335 16.29 -2.58 -7.13
C GLN A 335 15.40 -1.54 -7.83
N ARG A 336 15.64 -0.25 -7.58
CA ARG A 336 14.78 0.82 -8.10
C ARG A 336 14.71 0.82 -9.64
N TRP A 337 15.83 0.54 -10.32
CA TRP A 337 15.87 0.50 -11.79
C TRP A 337 15.09 -0.67 -12.40
N ASN A 338 14.79 -1.71 -11.62
CA ASN A 338 14.03 -2.89 -12.09
C ASN A 338 12.56 -2.53 -12.36
N GLY A 339 12.04 -1.49 -11.72
CA GLY A 339 10.66 -1.04 -11.89
C GLY A 339 10.30 -0.83 -13.36
N LYS A 340 11.19 -0.22 -14.14
CA LYS A 340 10.94 -0.03 -15.57
C LYS A 340 11.10 -1.29 -16.39
N LEU A 341 12.08 -2.14 -16.08
CA LEU A 341 12.28 -3.40 -16.79
C LEU A 341 11.01 -4.26 -16.69
N ILE A 342 10.47 -4.39 -15.48
CA ILE A 342 9.25 -5.15 -15.23
C ILE A 342 8.04 -4.46 -15.89
N ALA A 343 7.91 -3.14 -15.76
CA ALA A 343 6.81 -2.40 -16.37
C ALA A 343 6.78 -2.54 -17.90
N GLU A 344 7.94 -2.46 -18.56
CA GLU A 344 8.06 -2.62 -20.02
C GLU A 344 7.81 -4.07 -20.45
N GLN A 345 8.32 -5.06 -19.70
CA GLN A 345 8.15 -6.49 -20.01
C GLN A 345 6.67 -6.91 -20.00
N PHE A 346 5.86 -6.34 -19.10
CA PHE A 346 4.45 -6.66 -18.95
C PHE A 346 3.49 -5.64 -19.58
N ASP A 347 4.03 -4.57 -20.18
CA ASP A 347 3.28 -3.46 -20.79
C ASP A 347 2.39 -2.69 -19.77
N LEU A 348 2.93 -2.48 -18.57
CA LEU A 348 2.25 -1.89 -17.41
C LEU A 348 3.05 -0.68 -16.88
N PRO A 349 3.01 0.48 -17.55
CA PRO A 349 3.80 1.66 -17.17
C PRO A 349 3.45 2.19 -15.77
N ASP A 350 2.19 2.09 -15.34
CA ASP A 350 1.73 2.45 -13.99
C ASP A 350 2.48 1.66 -12.89
N MET A 351 2.96 0.45 -13.19
CA MET A 351 3.63 -0.42 -12.23
C MET A 351 5.03 0.09 -11.86
N GLU A 352 5.73 0.78 -12.76
CA GLU A 352 7.09 1.32 -12.52
C GLU A 352 7.09 2.20 -11.27
N VAL A 353 6.14 3.13 -11.19
CA VAL A 353 6.03 4.10 -10.08
C VAL A 353 5.72 3.41 -8.75
N GLU A 354 4.90 2.35 -8.78
CA GLU A 354 4.54 1.57 -7.59
C GLU A 354 5.73 0.76 -7.07
N ILE A 355 6.50 0.17 -7.97
CA ILE A 355 7.74 -0.54 -7.66
C ILE A 355 8.77 0.42 -7.07
N GLU A 356 9.05 1.55 -7.73
CA GLU A 356 10.04 2.51 -7.25
C GLU A 356 9.71 3.02 -5.85
N ARG A 357 8.43 3.30 -5.58
CA ARG A 357 7.97 3.73 -4.26
C ARG A 357 8.15 2.64 -3.21
N ALA A 358 7.82 1.39 -3.56
CA ALA A 358 7.96 0.27 -2.64
C ALA A 358 9.42 0.03 -2.28
N VAL A 359 10.32 0.03 -3.28
CA VAL A 359 11.77 -0.07 -3.09
C VAL A 359 12.28 1.06 -2.19
N GLU A 360 11.99 2.33 -2.53
CA GLU A 360 12.42 3.49 -1.73
C GLU A 360 11.95 3.38 -0.27
N GLN A 361 10.71 2.95 -0.02
CA GLN A 361 10.20 2.82 1.34
C GLN A 361 10.85 1.66 2.11
N VAL A 362 11.12 0.54 1.45
CA VAL A 362 11.74 -0.63 2.07
C VAL A 362 13.21 -0.35 2.38
N GLU A 363 13.98 0.20 1.44
CA GLU A 363 15.38 0.65 1.65
C GLU A 363 15.47 1.59 2.86
N ASN A 364 14.70 2.68 2.85
CA ASN A 364 14.67 3.64 3.94
C ASN A 364 14.29 3.01 5.29
N SER A 365 13.49 1.95 5.30
CA SER A 365 13.09 1.27 6.53
C SER A 365 14.15 0.30 7.06
N ILE A 366 14.92 -0.34 6.17
CA ILE A 366 16.05 -1.21 6.51
C ILE A 366 17.15 -0.34 7.12
N GLU A 367 17.54 0.73 6.41
CA GLU A 367 18.54 1.68 6.91
C GLU A 367 18.18 2.29 8.26
N LYS A 368 16.91 2.68 8.46
CA LYS A 368 16.44 3.21 9.76
C LYS A 368 16.54 2.17 10.86
N LYS A 369 16.26 0.91 10.55
CA LYS A 369 16.34 -0.18 11.52
C LYS A 369 17.80 -0.48 11.88
N GLU A 370 18.70 -0.49 10.89
CA GLU A 370 20.14 -0.66 11.10
C GLU A 370 20.71 0.46 11.98
N LYS A 371 20.46 1.72 11.63
CA LYS A 371 20.89 2.90 12.43
C LYS A 371 20.34 2.84 13.86
N LEU A 372 19.10 2.39 14.05
CA LEU A 372 18.52 2.23 15.38
C LEU A 372 19.19 1.09 16.17
N MET A 373 19.56 -0.01 15.51
CA MET A 373 20.29 -1.11 16.14
C MET A 373 21.71 -0.67 16.54
N GLU A 374 22.42 0.05 15.67
CA GLU A 374 23.73 0.62 15.97
C GLU A 374 23.67 1.57 17.16
N GLN A 375 22.70 2.49 17.17
CA GLN A 375 22.47 3.42 18.29
C GLN A 375 22.17 2.68 19.60
N LYS A 376 21.39 1.59 19.55
CA LYS A 376 21.13 0.76 20.74
C LYS A 376 22.40 0.08 21.23
N ILE A 377 23.20 -0.48 20.33
CA ILE A 377 24.48 -1.11 20.68
C ILE A 377 25.44 -0.08 21.28
N GLU A 378 25.51 1.14 20.73
CA GLU A 378 26.34 2.22 21.27
C GLU A 378 25.84 2.69 22.65
N GLN A 379 24.52 2.81 22.84
CA GLN A 379 23.92 3.11 24.15
C GLN A 379 24.20 2.02 25.18
N GLU A 380 24.13 0.74 24.79
CA GLU A 380 24.47 -0.39 25.64
C GLU A 380 25.94 -0.36 26.04
N LYS A 381 26.86 -0.14 25.08
CA LYS A 381 28.30 0.00 25.34
C LYS A 381 28.62 1.19 26.25
N ALA A 382 27.94 2.32 26.04
CA ALA A 382 28.08 3.50 26.90
C ALA A 382 27.56 3.25 28.33
N ALA A 383 26.59 2.34 28.50
CA ALA A 383 26.06 1.95 29.80
C ALA A 383 26.95 0.92 30.54
N THR A 384 27.68 0.05 29.83
CA THR A 384 28.60 -0.94 30.44
C THR A 384 29.98 -0.41 30.82
N GLY A 385 30.36 0.81 30.40
CA GLY A 385 31.61 1.47 30.82
C GLY A 385 32.91 0.80 30.36
N THR A 386 32.85 -0.24 29.52
CA THR A 386 34.00 -0.91 28.90
C THR A 386 33.82 -0.97 27.38
N PRO A 387 34.83 -0.62 26.56
CA PRO A 387 34.66 -0.41 25.11
C PRO A 387 34.22 -1.64 24.29
N ASP A 388 34.37 -2.85 24.85
CA ASP A 388 34.32 -4.11 24.09
C ASP A 388 33.29 -5.14 24.61
N GLN A 389 32.43 -4.77 25.55
CA GLN A 389 31.43 -5.69 26.14
C GLN A 389 30.00 -5.17 25.94
N ARG A 390 29.10 -5.99 25.39
CA ARG A 390 27.65 -5.70 25.44
C ARG A 390 27.15 -5.98 26.86
N ALA A 391 26.04 -5.37 27.27
CA ALA A 391 25.46 -5.58 28.60
C ALA A 391 25.18 -7.07 28.92
N LYS A 392 24.79 -7.87 27.92
CA LYS A 392 24.62 -9.32 28.04
C LYS A 392 25.93 -10.11 28.21
N ASP A 393 27.05 -9.55 27.77
CA ASP A 393 28.39 -10.17 27.83
C ASP A 393 29.11 -9.80 29.13
N ALA A 394 28.61 -8.80 29.88
CA ALA A 394 29.12 -8.35 31.17
C ALA A 394 28.39 -8.96 32.38
N LEU A 395 27.30 -9.72 32.16
CA LEU A 395 26.63 -10.44 33.24
C LEU A 395 27.43 -11.70 33.61
N PRO A 396 27.78 -11.91 34.90
CA PRO A 396 28.40 -13.16 35.34
C PRO A 396 27.56 -14.39 34.98
N ASP A 397 28.20 -15.49 34.55
CA ASP A 397 27.52 -16.72 34.07
C ASP A 397 26.44 -17.24 35.03
N HIS A 398 26.67 -17.10 36.34
CA HIS A 398 25.71 -17.54 37.37
C HIS A 398 24.41 -16.73 37.40
N ILE A 399 24.41 -15.48 36.90
CA ILE A 399 23.20 -14.66 36.77
C ILE A 399 22.45 -15.04 35.50
N MET A 400 23.15 -15.30 34.39
CA MET A 400 22.54 -15.76 33.14
C MET A 400 21.87 -17.13 33.30
N HIS A 401 22.52 -18.08 33.99
CA HIS A 401 21.91 -19.36 34.32
C HIS A 401 20.64 -19.19 35.17
N LYS A 402 20.67 -18.36 36.22
CA LYS A 402 19.48 -18.10 37.03
C LYS A 402 18.34 -17.47 36.23
N ILE A 403 18.64 -16.52 35.34
CA ILE A 403 17.62 -15.90 34.47
C ILE A 403 17.04 -16.93 33.51
N HIS A 404 17.86 -17.85 32.98
CA HIS A 404 17.41 -18.91 32.09
C HIS A 404 16.53 -19.93 32.82
N ASP A 405 16.98 -20.41 33.99
CA ASP A 405 16.23 -21.34 34.83
C ASP A 405 14.88 -20.73 35.29
N GLU A 406 14.88 -19.44 35.68
CA GLU A 406 13.64 -18.72 36.01
C GLU A 406 12.71 -18.58 34.79
N ALA A 407 13.26 -18.29 33.61
CA ALA A 407 12.48 -18.19 32.38
C ALA A 407 11.87 -19.54 31.96
N GLU A 408 12.60 -20.65 32.12
CA GLU A 408 12.10 -22.00 31.87
C GLU A 408 10.99 -22.37 32.86
N LEU A 409 11.16 -22.09 34.15
CA LEU A 409 10.13 -22.33 35.17
C LEU A 409 8.86 -21.51 34.91
N VAL A 410 8.99 -20.27 34.44
CA VAL A 410 7.83 -19.45 34.05
C VAL A 410 7.14 -20.02 32.81
N ALA A 411 7.90 -20.48 31.82
CA ALA A 411 7.36 -21.10 30.62
C ALA A 411 6.64 -22.43 30.92
N GLU A 412 7.18 -23.27 31.82
CA GLU A 412 6.52 -24.49 32.28
C GLU A 412 5.23 -24.20 33.04
N ARG A 413 5.25 -23.23 33.98
CA ARG A 413 4.03 -22.81 34.69
C ARG A 413 2.96 -22.28 33.74
N ALA A 414 3.34 -21.56 32.69
CA ALA A 414 2.41 -21.09 31.67
C ALA A 414 1.83 -22.25 30.85
N LYS A 415 2.64 -23.25 30.49
CA LYS A 415 2.18 -24.48 29.80
C LYS A 415 1.22 -25.29 30.67
N GLU A 416 1.53 -25.45 31.96
CA GLU A 416 0.63 -26.14 32.90
C GLU A 416 -0.68 -25.39 33.12
N ALA A 417 -0.64 -24.05 33.21
CA ALA A 417 -1.83 -23.23 33.31
C ALA A 417 -2.71 -23.38 32.07
N HIS A 418 -2.11 -23.33 30.87
CA HIS A 418 -2.82 -23.58 29.61
C HIS A 418 -3.38 -25.01 29.52
N ALA A 419 -2.65 -26.03 29.99
CA ALA A 419 -3.14 -27.41 30.00
C ALA A 419 -4.32 -27.60 30.99
N LYS A 420 -4.28 -26.96 32.16
CA LYS A 420 -5.38 -26.98 33.15
C LYS A 420 -6.60 -26.20 32.66
N GLU A 421 -6.40 -25.13 31.90
CA GLU A 421 -7.48 -24.36 31.28
C GLU A 421 -8.13 -25.14 30.12
N ALA A 422 -7.32 -25.84 29.31
CA ALA A 422 -7.79 -26.73 28.26
C ALA A 422 -8.54 -27.97 28.78
N ALA A 423 -8.22 -28.47 29.98
CA ALA A 423 -8.92 -29.59 30.61
C ALA A 423 -10.24 -29.20 31.32
N LYS A 424 -10.54 -27.89 31.41
CA LYS A 424 -11.78 -27.36 31.99
C LYS A 424 -12.88 -27.07 30.95
N HIS A 425 -12.54 -27.16 29.66
CA HIS A 425 -13.45 -27.11 28.53
C HIS A 425 -13.58 -28.49 27.90
#